data_AF-A0AAV3Q8Q6-F1
#
_entry.id   AF-A0AAV3Q8Q6-F1
#
_cell.length_a   1.000
_cell.length_b   1.000
_cell.length_c   1.000
_cell.angle_alpha   90.00
_cell.angle_beta   90.00
_cell.angle_gamma   90.00
#
_symmetry.space_group_name_H-M   'P 1'
#
loop_
_entity.id
_entity.type
_entity.pdbx_description
1 polymer ?
#
loop_
_entity_poly.entity_id
_entity_poly.type
_entity_poly.pdbx_seq_one_letter_code
_entity_poly.pdbx_strand_id
1 'polypeptide(L)'
;MDMSKGALPMRYLGVPLSSKNLTTEDYSVLISRVCSKIDSWQTRHLSMGGRAELIRSSIFGIQNFWCANLRLPKYVTEEVERRIRSFLWSGKGEGLYRAKISWTTACLPLSEGGLGFKRMEDWNQVCLCKMLWNIASKKETLWEKWVHTVRLKGVSIWRYKKSDRDPWFWNKMSKVRSLI
;
A
#
# COMPACT_ATOMS: atom_id res chain seq x y z
N MET A 1 -36.98 -6.02 0.65
CA MET A 1 -35.72 -6.01 1.42
C MET A 1 -35.49 -4.59 1.88
N ASP A 2 -35.64 -4.34 3.17
CA ASP A 2 -35.42 -3.01 3.75
C ASP A 2 -33.91 -2.85 3.98
N MET A 3 -33.24 -2.12 3.08
CA MET A 3 -31.79 -1.92 3.14
C MET A 3 -31.50 -0.79 4.13
N SER A 4 -31.06 -1.15 5.34
CA SER A 4 -30.69 -0.17 6.35
C SER A 4 -29.50 0.68 5.89
N LYS A 5 -29.56 1.99 6.15
CA LYS A 5 -28.51 2.94 5.75
C LYS A 5 -27.26 2.70 6.60
N GLY A 6 -26.14 2.35 5.96
CA GLY A 6 -24.85 2.25 6.63
C GLY A 6 -24.34 3.62 7.12
N ALA A 7 -23.63 3.62 8.25
CA ALA A 7 -22.97 4.80 8.80
C ALA A 7 -21.45 4.74 8.57
N LEU A 8 -20.83 5.88 8.29
CA LEU A 8 -19.37 6.02 8.20
C LEU A 8 -18.81 6.49 9.55
N PRO A 9 -17.58 6.09 9.93
CA PRO A 9 -16.66 5.22 9.17
C PRO A 9 -17.04 3.74 9.23
N MET A 10 -16.80 3.01 8.15
CA MET A 10 -17.06 1.56 8.08
C MET A 10 -15.93 0.82 7.37
N ARG A 11 -15.90 -0.51 7.45
CA ARG A 11 -14.92 -1.33 6.72
C ARG A 11 -15.55 -1.92 5.48
N TYR A 12 -14.94 -1.68 4.33
CA TYR A 12 -15.35 -2.25 3.05
C TYR A 12 -14.19 -3.03 2.44
N LEU A 13 -14.39 -4.31 2.14
CA LEU A 13 -13.34 -5.22 1.65
C LEU A 13 -12.06 -5.23 2.52
N GLY A 14 -12.22 -4.93 3.81
CA GLY A 14 -11.12 -4.90 4.76
C GLY A 14 -10.26 -3.64 4.77
N VAL A 15 -10.60 -2.61 4.01
CA VAL A 15 -10.04 -1.25 4.14
C VAL A 15 -11.05 -0.31 4.80
N PRO A 16 -10.58 0.68 5.59
CA PRO A 16 -11.45 1.69 6.17
C PRO A 16 -11.99 2.61 5.08
N LEU A 17 -13.31 2.76 5.06
CA LEU A 17 -14.04 3.72 4.24
C LEU A 17 -14.50 4.85 5.17
N SER A 18 -14.00 6.06 4.92
CA SER A 18 -14.27 7.24 5.73
C SER A 18 -14.48 8.46 4.85
N SER A 19 -15.34 9.38 5.30
CA SER A 19 -15.51 10.70 4.70
C SER A 19 -14.43 11.69 5.14
N LYS A 20 -13.65 11.33 6.17
CA LYS A 20 -12.53 12.11 6.71
C LYS A 20 -11.20 11.45 6.33
N ASN A 21 -10.09 12.19 6.53
CA ASN A 21 -8.76 11.58 6.41
C ASN A 21 -8.63 10.43 7.41
N LEU A 22 -8.00 9.34 6.96
CA LEU A 22 -7.75 8.17 7.79
C LEU A 22 -6.78 8.52 8.93
N THR A 23 -7.08 8.01 10.12
CA THR A 23 -6.24 8.21 11.32
C THR A 23 -5.14 7.15 11.40
N THR A 24 -4.27 7.27 12.41
CA THR A 24 -3.24 6.26 12.69
C THR A 24 -3.86 4.89 12.98
N GLU A 25 -4.98 4.87 13.71
CA GLU A 25 -5.73 3.68 14.08
C GLU A 25 -6.31 2.97 12.85
N ASP A 26 -6.78 3.73 11.86
CA ASP A 26 -7.27 3.18 10.59
C ASP A 26 -6.19 2.40 9.84
N TYR A 27 -4.95 2.91 9.84
CA TYR A 27 -3.81 2.22 9.23
C TYR A 27 -3.24 1.08 10.08
N SER A 28 -3.47 1.08 11.40
CA SER A 28 -3.03 0.00 12.30
C SER A 28 -3.55 -1.38 11.87
N VAL A 29 -4.71 -1.40 11.20
CA VAL A 29 -5.33 -2.61 10.63
C VAL A 29 -4.42 -3.32 9.64
N LEU A 30 -3.73 -2.57 8.78
CA LEU A 30 -2.79 -3.14 7.81
C LEU A 30 -1.64 -3.81 8.54
N ILE A 31 -1.05 -3.11 9.51
CA ILE A 31 0.07 -3.62 10.30
C ILE A 31 -0.36 -4.89 11.05
N SER A 32 -1.52 -4.84 11.72
CA SER A 32 -2.09 -5.99 12.42
C SER A 32 -2.30 -7.19 11.49
N ARG A 33 -2.85 -6.99 10.29
CA ARG A 33 -3.03 -8.08 9.30
C ARG A 33 -1.70 -8.71 8.87
N VAL A 34 -0.68 -7.90 8.64
CA VAL A 34 0.66 -8.39 8.29
C VAL A 34 1.25 -9.17 9.47
N CYS A 35 1.16 -8.65 10.69
CA CYS A 35 1.59 -9.34 11.91
C CYS A 35 0.86 -10.66 12.09
N SER A 36 -0.48 -10.69 12.01
CA SER A 36 -1.26 -11.92 12.16
C SER A 36 -0.88 -13.00 11.14
N LYS A 37 -0.55 -12.62 9.90
CA LYS A 37 -0.03 -13.58 8.90
C LYS A 37 1.33 -14.13 9.29
N ILE A 38 2.25 -13.25 9.68
CA ILE A 38 3.59 -13.64 10.15
C ILE A 38 3.48 -14.57 11.37
N ASP A 39 2.60 -14.24 12.31
CA ASP A 39 2.38 -14.98 13.54
C ASP A 39 1.69 -16.33 13.30
N SER A 40 0.85 -16.43 12.27
CA SER A 40 0.22 -17.70 11.90
C SER A 40 1.20 -18.73 11.33
N TRP A 41 2.38 -18.31 10.86
CA TRP A 41 3.33 -19.22 10.24
C TRP A 41 4.26 -19.86 11.28
N GLN A 42 4.47 -21.18 11.12
CA GLN A 42 5.41 -21.94 11.96
C GLN A 42 6.86 -21.67 11.52
N THR A 43 7.37 -20.50 11.89
CA THR A 43 8.66 -19.98 11.42
C THR A 43 9.86 -20.84 11.81
N ARG A 44 9.78 -21.60 12.92
CA ARG A 44 10.83 -22.50 13.41
C ARG A 44 11.21 -23.62 12.44
N HIS A 45 10.31 -23.96 11.50
CA HIS A 45 10.53 -25.01 10.50
C HIS A 45 10.76 -24.47 9.09
N LEU A 46 10.78 -23.14 8.91
CA LEU A 46 10.88 -22.54 7.59
C LEU A 46 12.32 -22.14 7.28
N SER A 47 12.82 -22.61 6.13
CA SER A 47 14.05 -22.09 5.54
C SER A 47 13.91 -20.61 5.20
N MET A 48 15.03 -19.91 4.99
CA MET A 48 15.01 -18.52 4.52
C MET A 48 14.28 -18.39 3.17
N GLY A 49 14.46 -19.35 2.27
CA GLY A 49 13.73 -19.42 1.00
C GLY A 49 12.21 -19.58 1.20
N GLY A 50 11.79 -20.46 2.11
CA GLY A 50 10.37 -20.62 2.44
C GLY A 50 9.74 -19.35 3.03
N ARG A 51 10.47 -18.65 3.90
CA ARG A 51 10.03 -17.34 4.43
C ARG A 51 9.92 -16.29 3.33
N ALA A 52 10.90 -16.22 2.43
CA ALA A 52 10.86 -15.33 1.28
C ALA A 52 9.63 -15.61 0.39
N GLU A 53 9.28 -16.87 0.18
CA GLU A 53 8.13 -17.24 -0.65
C GLU A 53 6.78 -16.92 0.00
N LEU A 54 6.66 -17.05 1.33
CA LEU A 54 5.47 -16.60 2.06
C LEU A 54 5.28 -15.07 1.98
N ILE A 55 6.38 -14.31 2.01
CA ILE A 55 6.33 -12.86 1.80
C ILE A 55 5.77 -12.55 0.41
N ARG A 56 6.30 -13.19 -0.64
CA ARG A 56 5.86 -12.95 -2.03
C ARG A 56 4.42 -13.35 -2.27
N SER A 57 4.03 -14.54 -1.83
CA SER A 57 2.70 -15.11 -2.11
C SER A 57 1.58 -14.46 -1.29
N SER A 58 1.85 -14.09 -0.03
CA SER A 58 0.82 -13.62 0.90
C SER A 58 0.95 -12.14 1.27
N ILE A 59 2.11 -11.71 1.76
CA ILE A 59 2.24 -10.33 2.28
C ILE A 59 2.16 -9.32 1.14
N PHE A 60 2.80 -9.59 0.00
CA PHE A 60 2.74 -8.69 -1.15
C PHE A 60 1.33 -8.56 -1.72
N GLY A 61 0.51 -9.61 -1.66
CA GLY A 61 -0.92 -9.52 -2.00
C GLY A 61 -1.66 -8.49 -1.14
N ILE A 62 -1.41 -8.51 0.18
CA ILE A 62 -2.00 -7.54 1.13
C ILE A 62 -1.48 -6.12 0.84
N GLN A 63 -0.17 -5.96 0.68
CA GLN A 63 0.44 -4.66 0.36
C GLN A 63 -0.10 -4.09 -0.95
N ASN A 64 -0.18 -4.91 -2.00
CA ASN A 64 -0.72 -4.51 -3.30
C ASN A 64 -2.15 -4.01 -3.18
N PHE A 65 -3.01 -4.73 -2.45
CA PHE A 65 -4.39 -4.33 -2.24
C PHE A 65 -4.49 -2.97 -1.53
N TRP A 66 -3.71 -2.77 -0.46
CA TRP A 66 -3.74 -1.51 0.29
C TRP A 66 -3.14 -0.35 -0.50
N CYS A 67 -1.99 -0.51 -1.15
CA CYS A 67 -1.37 0.53 -1.97
C CYS A 67 -2.24 0.93 -3.18
N ALA A 68 -2.99 -0.01 -3.76
CA ALA A 68 -3.87 0.27 -4.89
C ALA A 68 -5.12 1.07 -4.51
N ASN A 69 -5.58 0.96 -3.26
CA ASN A 69 -6.82 1.59 -2.80
C ASN A 69 -6.60 2.82 -1.91
N LEU A 70 -5.49 2.88 -1.18
CA LEU A 70 -5.20 3.92 -0.19
C LEU A 70 -3.79 4.46 -0.36
N ARG A 71 -3.64 5.76 -0.11
CA ARG A 71 -2.32 6.36 0.02
C ARG A 71 -1.76 6.13 1.41
N LEU A 72 -0.85 5.17 1.53
CA LEU A 72 -0.25 4.82 2.82
C LEU A 72 0.77 5.87 3.27
N PRO A 73 0.72 6.41 4.49
CA PRO A 73 1.77 7.25 5.04
C PRO A 73 3.12 6.53 5.15
N LYS A 74 4.23 7.29 5.16
CA LYS A 74 5.59 6.74 5.20
C LYS A 74 5.83 5.86 6.44
N TYR A 75 5.36 6.29 7.61
CA TYR A 75 5.50 5.52 8.85
C TYR A 75 4.82 4.14 8.76
N VAL A 76 3.70 4.02 8.03
CA VAL A 76 2.98 2.76 7.84
C VAL A 76 3.79 1.82 6.94
N THR A 77 4.32 2.35 5.83
CA THR A 77 5.14 1.54 4.90
C THR A 77 6.42 1.07 5.57
N GLU A 78 7.06 1.92 6.37
CA GLU A 78 8.27 1.58 7.12
C GLU A 78 7.99 0.52 8.20
N GLU A 79 6.91 0.65 8.95
CA GLU A 79 6.54 -0.32 9.99
C GLU A 79 6.21 -1.69 9.39
N VAL A 80 5.46 -1.74 8.29
CA VAL A 80 5.17 -3.00 7.58
C VAL A 80 6.47 -3.63 7.07
N GLU A 81 7.35 -2.87 6.43
CA GLU A 81 8.64 -3.39 5.98
C GLU A 81 9.51 -3.88 7.14
N ARG A 82 9.50 -3.19 8.29
CA ARG A 82 10.23 -3.62 9.49
C ARG A 82 9.77 -5.01 9.94
N ARG A 83 8.46 -5.28 9.94
CA ARG A 83 7.92 -6.61 10.28
C ARG A 83 8.34 -7.67 9.28
N ILE A 84 8.29 -7.36 7.99
CA ILE A 84 8.71 -8.28 6.92
C ILE A 84 10.20 -8.61 7.02
N ARG A 85 11.05 -7.59 7.23
CA ARG A 85 12.50 -7.75 7.42
C ARG A 85 12.80 -8.63 8.64
N SER A 86 12.14 -8.36 9.76
CA SER A 86 12.29 -9.16 10.99
C SER A 86 11.94 -10.63 10.74
N PHE A 87 10.79 -10.88 10.10
CA PHE A 87 10.36 -12.22 9.74
C PHE A 87 11.34 -12.93 8.81
N LEU A 88 11.79 -12.25 7.74
CA LEU A 88 12.70 -12.80 6.73
C LEU A 88 14.04 -13.23 7.32
N TRP A 89 14.62 -12.41 8.19
CA TRP A 89 15.95 -12.67 8.74
C TRP A 89 15.88 -13.56 9.98
N SER A 90 15.04 -13.20 10.96
CA SER A 90 15.06 -13.81 12.29
C SER A 90 13.99 -14.90 12.51
N GLY A 91 12.87 -14.85 11.79
CA GLY A 91 11.75 -15.76 12.05
C GLY A 91 11.08 -15.43 13.39
N LYS A 92 10.64 -16.43 14.17
CA LYS A 92 10.17 -16.27 15.57
C LYS A 92 11.26 -16.64 16.60
N GLY A 93 12.48 -16.94 16.17
CA GLY A 93 13.52 -17.45 17.06
C GLY A 93 14.14 -16.34 17.91
N GLU A 94 14.18 -16.57 19.23
CA GLU A 94 15.01 -15.83 20.18
C GLU A 94 16.48 -16.04 19.81
N GLY A 95 17.04 -15.07 19.09
CA GLY A 95 18.45 -15.07 18.70
C GLY A 95 18.80 -13.80 17.95
N LEU A 96 20.02 -13.32 18.14
CA LEU A 96 20.59 -12.16 17.44
C LEU A 96 20.86 -12.50 15.96
N TYR A 97 19.81 -12.72 15.18
CA TYR A 97 19.95 -12.93 13.75
C TYR A 97 20.11 -11.58 13.06
N ARG A 98 21.31 -11.31 12.53
CA ARG A 98 21.60 -10.10 11.75
C ARG A 98 21.07 -10.25 10.33
N ALA A 99 20.59 -9.15 9.76
CA ALA A 99 20.21 -9.08 8.36
C ALA A 99 21.43 -9.48 7.50
N LYS A 100 21.24 -10.44 6.59
CA LYS A 100 22.35 -10.93 5.73
C LYS A 100 22.73 -9.93 4.65
N ILE A 101 21.76 -9.15 4.19
CA ILE A 101 21.91 -8.07 3.22
C ILE A 101 21.03 -6.89 3.63
N SER A 102 21.34 -5.70 3.12
CA SER A 102 20.48 -4.53 3.30
C SER A 102 19.10 -4.78 2.69
N TRP A 103 18.06 -4.12 3.23
CA TRP A 103 16.73 -4.23 2.62
C TRP A 103 16.69 -3.66 1.20
N THR A 104 17.45 -2.60 0.94
CA THR A 104 17.60 -2.03 -0.40
C THR A 104 18.13 -3.08 -1.38
N THR A 105 19.17 -3.82 -0.99
CA THR A 105 19.72 -4.94 -1.79
C THR A 105 18.70 -6.07 -1.95
N ALA A 106 17.97 -6.42 -0.89
CA ALA A 106 16.93 -7.45 -0.95
C ALA A 106 15.80 -7.08 -1.94
N CYS A 107 15.54 -5.78 -2.12
CA CYS A 107 14.56 -5.26 -3.08
C CYS A 107 15.07 -5.14 -4.52
N LEU A 108 16.36 -5.38 -4.79
CA LEU A 108 16.85 -5.42 -6.17
C LEU A 108 16.25 -6.62 -6.92
N PRO A 109 16.14 -6.54 -8.26
CA PRO A 109 15.80 -7.69 -9.10
C PRO A 109 16.72 -8.89 -8.84
N LEU A 110 16.22 -10.10 -9.14
CA LEU A 110 17.05 -11.32 -9.03
C LEU A 110 18.27 -11.26 -9.96
N SER A 111 18.12 -10.65 -11.14
CA SER A 111 19.21 -10.42 -12.10
C SER A 111 20.32 -9.51 -11.55
N GLU A 112 20.03 -8.70 -10.54
CA GLU A 112 20.97 -7.79 -9.88
C GLU A 112 21.45 -8.36 -8.53
N GLY A 113 21.22 -9.65 -8.27
CA GLY A 113 21.64 -10.32 -7.03
C GLY A 113 20.75 -10.01 -5.82
N GLY A 114 19.60 -9.38 -6.03
CA GLY A 114 18.60 -9.15 -4.98
C GLY A 114 17.65 -10.34 -4.78
N LEU A 115 16.65 -10.13 -3.92
CA LEU A 115 15.59 -11.13 -3.67
C LEU A 115 14.30 -10.81 -4.44
N GLY A 116 14.27 -9.78 -5.29
CA GLY A 116 13.09 -9.38 -6.05
C GLY A 116 11.93 -8.89 -5.18
N PHE A 117 12.21 -8.48 -3.94
CA PHE A 117 11.22 -7.79 -3.12
C PHE A 117 10.98 -6.37 -3.64
N LYS A 118 9.90 -5.74 -3.21
CA LYS A 118 9.61 -4.35 -3.57
C LYS A 118 9.57 -3.50 -2.32
N ARG A 119 10.22 -2.34 -2.38
CA ARG A 119 10.02 -1.30 -1.37
C ARG A 119 8.57 -0.84 -1.44
N MET A 120 7.88 -0.93 -0.32
CA MET A 120 6.47 -0.62 -0.19
C MET A 120 6.19 0.86 -0.42
N GLU A 121 7.13 1.74 -0.04
CA GLU A 121 7.05 3.18 -0.34
C GLU A 121 7.05 3.42 -1.86
N ASP A 122 8.00 2.81 -2.57
CA ASP A 122 8.14 2.94 -4.02
C ASP A 122 6.92 2.34 -4.72
N TRP A 123 6.43 1.18 -4.26
CA TRP A 123 5.24 0.55 -4.81
C TRP A 123 3.95 1.36 -4.58
N ASN A 124 3.80 1.97 -3.40
CA ASN A 124 2.71 2.89 -3.10
C ASN A 124 2.73 4.10 -4.05
N GLN A 125 3.91 4.63 -4.38
CA GLN A 125 4.07 5.68 -5.38
C GLN A 125 3.69 5.21 -6.79
N VAL A 126 4.13 4.02 -7.20
CA VAL A 126 3.76 3.41 -8.49
C VAL A 126 2.23 3.23 -8.60
N CYS A 127 1.56 2.75 -7.54
CA CYS A 127 0.11 2.61 -7.51
C CYS A 127 -0.60 3.96 -7.69
N LEU A 128 -0.11 5.03 -7.06
CA LEU A 128 -0.63 6.38 -7.27
C LEU A 128 -0.43 6.87 -8.70
N CYS A 129 0.75 6.61 -9.28
CA CYS A 129 1.02 6.96 -10.68
C CYS A 129 0.06 6.22 -11.63
N LYS A 130 -0.17 4.93 -11.39
CA LYS A 130 -1.14 4.13 -12.15
C LYS A 130 -2.56 4.68 -12.05
N MET A 131 -2.98 5.09 -10.86
CA MET A 131 -4.30 5.71 -10.67
C MET A 131 -4.41 7.06 -11.37
N LEU A 132 -3.37 7.90 -11.29
CA LEU A 132 -3.28 9.16 -12.02
C LEU A 132 -3.36 8.93 -13.54
N TRP A 133 -2.65 7.92 -14.04
CA TRP A 133 -2.69 7.51 -15.44
C TRP A 133 -4.09 7.06 -15.88
N ASN A 134 -4.80 6.29 -15.06
CA ASN A 134 -6.18 5.89 -15.35
C ASN A 134 -7.12 7.10 -15.46
N ILE A 135 -6.94 8.11 -14.59
CA ILE A 135 -7.68 9.37 -14.67
C ILE A 135 -7.32 10.10 -15.97
N ALA A 136 -6.04 10.24 -16.30
CA ALA A 136 -5.59 10.91 -17.52
C ALA A 136 -6.11 10.23 -18.79
N SER A 137 -6.11 8.89 -18.79
CA SER A 137 -6.58 8.04 -19.90
C SER A 137 -8.11 7.92 -19.94
N LYS A 138 -8.85 8.59 -19.04
CA LYS A 138 -10.31 8.56 -18.95
C LYS A 138 -10.89 7.14 -18.92
N LYS A 139 -10.30 6.26 -18.11
CA LYS A 139 -10.84 4.91 -17.92
C LYS A 139 -12.32 4.99 -17.53
N GLU A 140 -13.20 4.26 -18.19
CA GLU A 140 -14.67 4.44 -18.08
C GLU A 140 -15.32 3.90 -16.78
N THR A 141 -14.51 3.76 -15.75
CA THR A 141 -14.91 3.35 -14.41
C THR A 141 -15.74 4.45 -13.72
N LEU A 142 -16.64 4.06 -12.80
CA LEU A 142 -17.49 5.00 -12.06
C LEU A 142 -16.68 6.03 -11.27
N TRP A 143 -15.56 5.60 -10.68
CA TRP A 143 -14.67 6.48 -9.92
C TRP A 143 -14.08 7.57 -10.82
N GLU A 144 -13.49 7.20 -11.95
CA GLU A 144 -12.90 8.11 -12.92
C GLU A 144 -13.95 9.06 -13.51
N LYS A 145 -15.14 8.56 -13.87
CA LYS A 145 -16.28 9.39 -14.31
C LYS A 145 -16.64 10.43 -13.23
N TRP A 146 -16.75 10.01 -11.98
CA TRP A 146 -17.01 10.92 -10.86
C TRP A 146 -15.89 11.97 -10.69
N VAL A 147 -14.62 11.56 -10.78
CA VAL A 147 -13.47 12.48 -10.71
C VAL A 147 -13.53 13.52 -11.83
N HIS A 148 -13.79 13.09 -13.07
CA HIS A 148 -13.88 13.99 -14.22
C HIS A 148 -15.03 14.99 -14.10
N THR A 149 -16.20 14.55 -13.66
CA THR A 149 -17.39 15.40 -13.54
C THR A 149 -17.35 16.32 -12.33
N VAL A 150 -16.99 15.80 -11.15
CA VAL A 150 -17.10 16.52 -9.88
C VAL A 150 -15.83 17.29 -9.53
N ARG A 151 -14.66 16.67 -9.71
CA ARG A 151 -13.37 17.24 -9.28
C ARG A 151 -12.68 18.04 -10.37
N LEU A 152 -12.49 17.44 -11.55
CA LEU A 152 -11.78 18.07 -12.65
C LEU A 152 -12.65 19.04 -13.45
N LYS A 153 -13.97 18.80 -13.51
CA LYS A 153 -14.95 19.66 -14.20
C LYS A 153 -14.53 19.97 -15.65
N GLY A 154 -14.09 18.94 -16.38
CA GLY A 154 -13.63 19.05 -17.77
C GLY A 154 -12.19 19.54 -17.96
N VAL A 155 -11.48 19.93 -16.89
CA VAL A 155 -10.06 20.30 -16.96
C VAL A 155 -9.19 19.06 -16.99
N SER A 156 -8.11 19.05 -17.77
CA SER A 156 -7.16 17.94 -17.72
C SER A 156 -6.48 17.87 -16.36
N ILE A 157 -6.14 16.66 -15.92
CA ILE A 157 -5.44 16.47 -14.64
C ILE A 157 -4.11 17.23 -14.60
N TRP A 158 -3.44 17.41 -15.75
CA TRP A 158 -2.19 18.17 -15.87
C TRP A 158 -2.36 19.67 -15.68
N ARG A 159 -3.51 20.22 -16.11
CA ARG A 159 -3.83 21.65 -16.01
C ARG A 159 -4.56 22.01 -14.70
N TYR A 160 -4.99 21.01 -13.94
CA TYR A 160 -5.68 21.21 -12.67
C TYR A 160 -4.81 21.97 -11.67
N LYS A 161 -5.31 23.11 -11.18
CA LYS A 161 -4.67 23.90 -10.14
C LYS A 161 -5.13 23.42 -8.76
N LYS A 162 -4.17 23.15 -7.87
CA LYS A 162 -4.43 22.78 -6.47
C LYS A 162 -5.28 23.83 -5.76
N SER A 163 -6.15 23.38 -4.86
CA SER A 163 -6.98 24.21 -4.00
C SER A 163 -6.76 23.83 -2.54
N ASP A 164 -6.84 24.80 -1.62
CA ASP A 164 -6.73 24.52 -0.18
C ASP A 164 -7.89 23.67 0.36
N ARG A 165 -9.00 23.63 -0.38
CA ARG A 165 -10.16 22.75 -0.09
C ARG A 165 -9.98 21.33 -0.59
N ASP A 166 -8.86 21.01 -1.25
CA ASP A 166 -8.62 19.68 -1.75
C ASP A 166 -8.31 18.69 -0.60
N PRO A 167 -8.95 17.51 -0.61
CA PRO A 167 -8.59 16.46 0.33
C PRO A 167 -7.10 16.16 0.25
N TRP A 168 -6.52 15.80 1.39
CA TRP A 168 -5.10 15.48 1.49
C TRP A 168 -4.62 14.49 0.42
N PHE A 169 -5.44 13.46 0.15
CA PHE A 169 -5.20 12.48 -0.89
C PHE A 169 -5.03 13.10 -2.29
N TRP A 170 -5.89 14.06 -2.66
CA TRP A 170 -5.86 14.70 -3.97
C TRP A 170 -4.63 15.61 -4.13
N ASN A 171 -4.27 16.33 -3.07
CA ASN A 171 -3.04 17.11 -3.01
C ASN A 171 -1.80 16.22 -3.20
N LYS A 172 -1.78 15.04 -2.57
CA LYS A 172 -0.67 14.09 -2.71
C LYS A 172 -0.62 13.46 -4.10
N MET A 173 -1.77 13.09 -4.67
CA MET A 173 -1.84 12.58 -6.04
C MET A 173 -1.39 13.63 -7.07
N SER A 174 -1.69 14.90 -6.84
CA SER A 174 -1.21 15.97 -7.72
C SER A 174 0.31 16.14 -7.70
N LYS A 175 0.98 15.76 -6.60
CA LYS A 175 2.46 15.75 -6.51
C LYS A 175 3.11 14.65 -7.33
N VAL A 176 2.44 13.51 -7.55
CA VAL A 176 3.03 12.43 -8.37
C VAL A 176 2.97 12.70 -9.87
N ARG A 177 2.34 13.80 -10.30
CA ARG A 177 2.33 14.24 -11.70
C ARG A 177 3.73 14.46 -12.25
N SER A 178 4.70 14.91 -11.44
CA SER A 178 6.07 15.15 -11.92
C SER A 178 6.86 13.86 -12.21
N LEU A 179 6.29 12.70 -11.90
CA LEU A 179 6.94 11.40 -12.07
C LEU A 179 6.46 10.65 -13.32
N ILE A 180 5.48 11.23 -14.04
CA ILE A 180 4.87 10.70 -15.27
C ILE A 180 5.02 11.79 -16.32
#